data_AF-A0A5C9ADF4-F1
#
_entry.id   AF-A0A5C9ADF4-F1
#
_cell.length_a   1.000
_cell.length_b   1.000
_cell.length_c   1.000
_cell.angle_alpha   90.00
_cell.angle_beta   90.00
_cell.angle_gamma   90.00
#
_symmetry.space_group_name_H-M   'P 1'
#
loop_
_entity.id
_entity.type
_entity.pdbx_description
1 polymer ?
#
loop_
_entity_poly.entity_id
_entity_poly.type
_entity_poly.pdbx_seq_one_letter_code
_entity_poly.pdbx_strand_id
1 'polypeptide(L)'
;MNSLRPELLELTPQALTALSNAGFVKRSLKELENGNVPEISHENDALIATFSDGVRTQLANGQALKEAQCSCGANGMCRHRVMLVLSYQRLCATTQST
;
A
#
# COMPACT_ATOMS: atom_id res chain seq x y z
N MET A 1 -18.35 7.94 1.01
CA MET A 1 -18.27 6.96 2.10
C MET A 1 -16.92 6.30 1.98
N ASN A 2 -16.10 6.38 3.03
CA ASN A 2 -14.77 5.81 3.03
C ASN A 2 -14.89 4.28 3.21
N SER A 3 -15.14 3.57 2.12
CA SER A 3 -15.39 2.13 2.16
C SER A 3 -14.09 1.41 2.49
N LEU A 4 -14.04 0.77 3.65
CA LEU A 4 -12.96 -0.14 4.01
C LEU A 4 -12.74 -1.16 2.88
N ARG A 5 -11.48 -1.42 2.58
CA ARG A 5 -10.98 -2.39 1.61
C ARG A 5 -10.57 -3.70 2.33
N PRO A 6 -11.50 -4.59 2.73
CA PRO A 6 -11.17 -5.79 3.50
C PRO A 6 -10.20 -6.71 2.76
N GLU A 7 -10.27 -6.77 1.43
CA GLU A 7 -9.38 -7.58 0.60
C GLU A 7 -7.92 -7.14 0.72
N LEU A 8 -7.66 -5.86 1.03
CA LEU A 8 -6.31 -5.38 1.34
C LEU A 8 -5.88 -5.71 2.77
N LEU A 9 -6.83 -5.80 3.71
CA LEU A 9 -6.54 -6.16 5.10
C LEU A 9 -6.16 -7.64 5.24
N GLU A 10 -6.70 -8.50 4.38
CA GLU A 10 -6.40 -9.94 4.35
C GLU A 10 -5.09 -10.30 3.64
N LEU A 11 -4.44 -9.33 2.97
CA LEU A 11 -3.16 -9.57 2.29
C LEU A 11 -2.03 -9.84 3.29
N THR A 12 -1.72 -11.12 3.48
CA THR A 12 -0.61 -11.56 4.32
C THR A 12 0.75 -11.19 3.71
N PRO A 13 1.84 -11.15 4.51
CA PRO A 13 3.20 -10.96 3.99
C PRO A 13 3.60 -12.01 2.93
N GLN A 14 3.08 -13.23 3.05
CA GLN A 14 3.30 -14.29 2.06
C GLN A 14 2.56 -14.01 0.74
N ALA A 15 1.31 -13.56 0.81
CA ALA A 15 0.55 -13.16 -0.38
C ALA A 15 1.21 -11.96 -1.09
N LEU A 16 1.67 -10.96 -0.33
CA LEU A 16 2.41 -9.82 -0.88
C LEU A 16 3.74 -10.26 -1.52
N THR A 17 4.42 -11.25 -0.92
CA THR A 17 5.65 -11.82 -1.47
C THR A 17 5.38 -12.53 -2.81
N ALA A 18 4.30 -13.31 -2.89
CA ALA A 18 3.90 -14.03 -4.11
C ALA A 18 3.45 -13.08 -5.23
N LEU A 19 2.76 -11.99 -4.89
CA LEU A 19 2.35 -10.96 -5.85
C LEU A 19 3.52 -10.11 -6.36
N SER A 20 4.56 -9.92 -5.53
CA SER A 20 5.68 -9.04 -5.80
C SER A 20 7.02 -9.77 -5.73
N ASN A 21 7.74 -9.65 -4.62
CA ASN A 21 8.87 -10.47 -4.21
C ASN A 21 9.23 -10.19 -2.74
N ALA A 22 10.00 -11.07 -2.13
CA ALA A 22 10.41 -10.95 -0.73
C ALA A 22 11.25 -9.69 -0.44
N GLY A 23 12.01 -9.21 -1.43
CA GLY A 23 12.84 -8.00 -1.30
C GLY A 23 12.00 -6.74 -1.09
N PHE A 24 10.93 -6.57 -1.87
CA PHE A 24 10.00 -5.45 -1.71
C PHE A 24 9.26 -5.49 -0.39
N VAL A 25 8.78 -6.67 0.04
CA VAL A 25 8.07 -6.80 1.32
C VAL A 25 8.98 -6.44 2.49
N LYS A 26 10.18 -7.05 2.58
CA LYS A 26 11.13 -6.79 3.67
C LYS A 26 11.55 -5.32 3.72
N ARG A 27 11.84 -4.71 2.57
CA ARG A 27 12.23 -3.30 2.52
C ARG A 27 11.07 -2.40 2.92
N SER A 28 9.86 -2.69 2.45
CA SER A 28 8.65 -1.91 2.79
C SER A 28 8.39 -1.92 4.29
N LEU A 29 8.44 -3.10 4.93
CA LEU A 29 8.29 -3.22 6.38
C LEU A 29 9.34 -2.40 7.13
N LYS A 30 10.62 -2.52 6.73
CA LYS A 30 11.73 -1.77 7.34
C LYS A 30 11.54 -0.26 7.23
N GLU A 31 11.06 0.24 6.09
CA GLU A 31 10.76 1.67 5.92
C GLU A 31 9.66 2.13 6.90
N LEU A 32 8.60 1.34 7.06
CA LEU A 32 7.50 1.66 8.00
C LEU A 32 7.94 1.60 9.47
N GLU A 33 8.83 0.68 9.82
CA GLU A 33 9.44 0.60 11.15
C GLU A 33 10.32 1.81 11.44
N ASN A 34 11.04 2.31 10.43
CA ASN A 34 11.85 3.52 10.52
C ASN A 34 11.03 4.82 10.51
N GLY A 35 9.70 4.75 10.42
CA GLY A 35 8.83 5.92 10.38
C GLY A 35 8.65 6.55 8.99
N ASN A 36 9.18 5.94 7.93
CA ASN A 36 8.97 6.37 6.55
C ASN A 36 7.60 5.88 6.04
N VAL A 37 6.53 6.34 6.70
CA VAL A 37 5.15 5.98 6.38
C VAL A 37 4.59 6.99 5.37
N PRO A 38 4.08 6.55 4.20
CA PRO A 38 3.38 7.44 3.29
C PRO A 38 2.08 7.95 3.91
N GLU A 39 1.66 9.13 3.48
CA GLU A 39 0.33 9.63 3.78
C GLU A 39 -0.69 8.82 2.98
N ILE A 40 -1.74 8.34 3.66
CA ILE A 40 -2.81 7.56 3.05
C ILE A 40 -4.08 8.41 2.97
N SER A 41 -4.61 8.59 1.76
CA SER A 41 -5.85 9.31 1.50
C SER A 41 -6.77 8.52 0.56
N HIS A 42 -8.04 8.93 0.51
CA HIS A 42 -9.02 8.35 -0.40
C HIS A 42 -9.51 9.43 -1.36
N GLU A 43 -9.37 9.20 -2.66
CA GLU A 43 -9.77 10.14 -3.72
C GLU A 43 -10.59 9.39 -4.77
N ASN A 44 -11.82 9.81 -5.04
CA ASN A 44 -12.69 9.20 -6.06
C ASN A 44 -12.78 7.67 -5.94
N ASP A 45 -12.95 7.15 -4.72
CA ASP A 45 -12.99 5.71 -4.41
C ASP A 45 -11.65 4.96 -4.62
N ALA A 46 -10.57 5.67 -4.95
CA ALA A 46 -9.23 5.12 -5.02
C ALA A 46 -8.44 5.37 -3.74
N LEU A 47 -7.64 4.38 -3.36
CA LEU A 47 -6.69 4.49 -2.26
C LEU A 47 -5.39 5.10 -2.78
N ILE A 48 -4.95 6.19 -2.17
CA ILE A 48 -3.76 6.94 -2.57
C ILE A 48 -2.72 6.87 -1.45
N ALA A 49 -1.48 6.56 -1.82
CA ALA A 49 -0.31 6.68 -0.96
C ALA A 49 0.64 7.73 -1.53
N THR A 50 0.90 8.78 -0.76
CA THR A 50 1.83 9.86 -1.10
C THR A 50 3.08 9.74 -0.24
N PHE A 51 4.22 9.56 -0.90
CA PHE A 51 5.52 9.34 -0.26
C PHE A 51 6.27 10.66 -0.10
N SER A 52 7.16 10.74 0.88
CA SER A 52 7.96 11.95 1.15
C SER A 52 8.91 12.33 0.02
N ASP A 53 9.25 11.38 -0.86
CA ASP A 53 10.04 11.60 -2.07
C ASP A 53 9.20 12.07 -3.27
N GLY A 54 7.90 12.34 -3.06
CA GLY A 54 6.96 12.79 -4.10
C GLY A 54 6.41 11.66 -4.97
N VAL A 55 6.79 10.41 -4.73
CA VAL A 55 6.14 9.28 -5.40
C VAL A 55 4.68 9.19 -4.95
N ARG A 56 3.80 8.91 -5.89
CA ARG A 56 2.37 8.70 -5.65
C ARG A 56 1.97 7.34 -6.18
N THR A 57 1.29 6.56 -5.35
CA THR A 57 0.72 5.28 -5.73
C THR A 57 -0.78 5.31 -5.55
N GLN A 58 -1.51 4.91 -6.59
CA GLN A 58 -2.96 4.93 -6.64
C GLN A 58 -3.48 3.53 -6.96
N LEU A 59 -4.39 3.04 -6.13
CA LEU A 59 -5.08 1.78 -6.32
C LEU A 59 -6.59 2.05 -6.35
N ALA A 60 -7.20 2.00 -7.54
CA ALA A 60 -8.64 2.17 -7.64
C ALA A 60 -9.38 1.01 -6.96
N ASN A 61 -10.65 1.23 -6.62
CA ASN A 61 -11.50 0.17 -6.11
C ASN A 61 -11.67 -0.95 -7.15
N GLY A 62 -11.72 -2.20 -6.67
CA GLY A 62 -11.83 -3.40 -7.51
C GLY A 62 -10.58 -3.76 -8.32
N GLN A 63 -9.53 -2.93 -8.34
CA GLN A 63 -8.28 -3.26 -9.03
C GLN A 63 -7.40 -4.19 -8.19
N ALA A 64 -6.71 -5.10 -8.88
CA ALA A 64 -5.65 -5.89 -8.27
C ALA A 64 -4.43 -5.00 -7.96
N LEU A 65 -3.66 -5.34 -6.93
CA LEU A 65 -2.48 -4.55 -6.52
C LEU A 65 -1.45 -4.36 -7.66
N LYS A 66 -1.32 -5.35 -8.55
CA LYS A 66 -0.44 -5.28 -9.73
C LYS A 66 -0.87 -4.24 -10.78
N GLU A 67 -2.11 -3.75 -10.71
CA GLU A 67 -2.69 -2.76 -11.62
C GLU A 67 -2.63 -1.34 -11.03
N ALA A 68 -2.20 -1.21 -9.77
CA ALA A 68 -2.01 0.09 -9.14
C ALA A 68 -1.08 0.98 -9.97
N GLN A 69 -1.47 2.23 -10.18
CA GLN A 69 -0.63 3.21 -10.84
C GLN A 69 0.41 3.72 -9.85
N CYS A 70 1.66 3.84 -10.26
CA CYS A 70 2.72 4.33 -9.41
C CYS A 70 3.65 5.24 -10.22
N SER A 71 3.91 6.45 -9.75
CA SER A 71 4.76 7.42 -10.45
C SER A 71 6.26 7.08 -10.42
N CYS A 72 6.67 6.00 -9.75
CA CYS A 72 8.09 5.60 -9.68
C CYS A 72 8.68 5.00 -10.98
N GLY A 73 7.89 4.87 -12.05
CA GLY A 73 8.35 4.38 -13.36
C GLY A 73 8.51 2.86 -13.48
N ALA A 74 8.15 2.08 -12.44
CA ALA A 74 8.21 0.62 -12.51
C ALA A 74 7.06 0.05 -13.37
N ASN A 75 7.39 -0.84 -14.32
CA ASN A 75 6.43 -1.50 -15.22
C ASN A 75 5.59 -2.62 -14.57
N GLY A 76 5.78 -2.89 -13.28
CA GLY A 76 5.09 -3.95 -12.56
C GLY A 76 5.05 -3.67 -11.07
N MET A 77 5.21 -4.70 -10.25
CA MET A 77 5.28 -4.48 -8.81
C MET A 77 6.51 -3.67 -8.41
N CYS A 78 6.34 -2.85 -7.38
CA CYS A 78 7.40 -2.05 -6.78
C CYS A 78 7.18 -1.96 -5.26
N ARG A 79 8.19 -1.45 -4.54
CA ARG A 79 8.08 -1.24 -3.08
C ARG A 79 6.89 -0.34 -2.71
N HIS A 80 6.58 0.69 -3.50
CA HIS A 80 5.53 1.65 -3.17
C HIS A 80 4.14 1.04 -3.18
N ARG A 81 3.87 0.12 -4.11
CA ARG A 81 2.60 -0.64 -4.14
C ARG A 81 2.46 -1.53 -2.92
N VAL A 82 3.55 -2.19 -2.50
CA VAL A 82 3.56 -2.99 -1.27
C VAL A 82 3.37 -2.11 -0.03
N MET A 83 4.08 -0.98 0.05
CA MET A 83 3.94 -0.01 1.14
C MET A 83 2.53 0.56 1.23
N LEU A 84 1.86 0.85 0.11
CA LEU A 84 0.47 1.31 0.12
C LEU A 84 -0.44 0.34 0.91
N VAL A 85 -0.32 -0.97 0.66
CA VAL A 85 -1.12 -1.98 1.37
C VAL A 85 -0.75 -2.04 2.85
N LEU A 86 0.54 -2.15 3.17
CA LEU A 86 1.01 -2.28 4.55
C LEU A 86 0.68 -1.04 5.39
N SER A 87 0.79 0.16 4.81
CA SER A 87 0.41 1.42 5.46
C SER A 87 -1.10 1.51 5.70
N TYR A 88 -1.91 1.10 4.72
CA TYR A 88 -3.35 1.05 4.87
C TYR A 88 -3.79 0.05 5.96
N GLN A 89 -3.16 -1.13 6.02
CA GLN A 89 -3.38 -2.10 7.09
C GLN A 89 -3.06 -1.51 8.47
N ARG A 90 -1.92 -0.82 8.62
CA ARG A 90 -1.52 -0.17 9.87
C ARG A 90 -2.51 0.92 10.28
N LEU A 91 -2.95 1.74 9.34
CA LEU A 91 -3.96 2.79 9.58
C LEU A 91 -5.26 2.17 10.13
N CYS A 92 -5.77 1.13 9.48
CA CYS A 92 -7.00 0.46 9.92
C CYS A 92 -6.87 -0.21 11.30
N ALA A 93 -5.70 -0.81 11.59
CA ALA A 93 -5.43 -1.39 12.90
C ALA A 93 -5.41 -0.32 14.02
N THR A 94 -4.88 0.86 13.74
CA THR A 94 -4.91 1.98 14.71
C THR A 94 -6.32 2.54 14.93
N THR A 95 -7.17 2.57 13.89
CA THR A 95 -8.56 3.03 14.01
C THR A 95 -9.48 2.03 14.71
N GLN A 96 -9.16 0.73 14.69
CA GLN A 96 -9.93 -0.30 15.39
C GLN A 96 -9.61 -0.43 16.89
N SER A 97 -8.58 0.26 17.38
CA SER A 97 -8.09 0.14 18.77
C SER A 97 -8.63 1.24 19.71
N THR A 98 -9.70 1.94 19.32
CA THR A 98 -10.43 2.96 20.09
C THR A 98 -11.91 2.66 20.05
#